data_AF-A0A8T5KZ25-F1
#
_entry.id   AF-A0A8T5KZ25-F1
#
_cell.length_a   1.000
_cell.length_b   1.000
_cell.length_c   1.000
_cell.angle_alpha   90.00
_cell.angle_beta   90.00
_cell.angle_gamma   90.00
#
_symmetry.space_group_name_H-M   'P 1'
#
loop_
_entity.id
_entity.type
_entity.pdbx_description
1 polymer ?
#
loop_
_entity_poly.entity_id
_entity_poly.type
_entity_poly.pdbx_seq_one_letter_code
_entity_poly.pdbx_strand_id
1 'polypeptide(L)' 'MKILPKNHNERFDLLDKYLPEVYKKVSELFKKYRESYNLRLTKLDASKVKEYAYELRDIVKNKK' A
#
# COMPACT_ATOMS: atom_id res chain seq x y z
N MET A 1 -22.06 -2.36 -11.15
CA MET A 1 -21.91 -1.21 -10.23
C MET A 1 -20.42 -1.01 -9.97
N LYS A 2 -19.81 0.12 -10.37
CA LYS A 2 -18.41 0.42 -10.00
C LYS A 2 -18.42 0.88 -8.55
N ILE A 3 -17.92 0.06 -7.64
CA ILE A 3 -17.77 0.45 -6.22
C ILE A 3 -16.56 1.37 -6.13
N LEU A 4 -16.81 2.66 -5.97
CA LEU A 4 -15.76 3.66 -5.74
C LEU A 4 -15.62 3.83 -4.22
N PRO A 5 -14.45 3.51 -3.65
CA PRO A 5 -14.24 3.62 -2.22
C PRO A 5 -14.15 5.09 -1.81
N LYS A 6 -14.89 5.45 -0.76
CA LYS A 6 -15.03 6.82 -0.23
C LYS A 6 -13.91 7.19 0.72
N ASN A 7 -13.30 6.22 1.38
CA ASN A 7 -12.27 6.43 2.40
C ASN A 7 -11.17 5.35 2.29
N HIS A 8 -10.14 5.48 3.14
CA HIS A 8 -9.02 4.54 3.12
C HIS A 8 -9.45 3.13 3.53
N ASN A 9 -10.32 2.97 4.53
CA ASN A 9 -10.80 1.65 4.95
C ASN A 9 -11.48 0.91 3.80
N GLU A 10 -12.41 1.57 3.10
CA GLU A 10 -13.07 0.99 1.92
C GLU A 10 -12.08 0.63 0.80
N ARG A 11 -10.98 1.39 0.63
CA ARG A 11 -9.91 1.04 -0.33
C ARG A 11 -9.20 -0.24 0.09
N PHE A 12 -8.86 -0.37 1.37
CA PHE A 12 -8.20 -1.56 1.91
C PHE A 12 -9.10 -2.79 1.86
N ASP A 13 -10.40 -2.66 2.16
CA ASP A 13 -11.37 -3.75 2.07
C ASP A 13 -11.49 -4.29 0.63
N LEU A 14 -11.51 -3.38 -0.36
CA LEU A 14 -11.49 -3.77 -1.77
C LEU A 14 -10.17 -4.44 -2.16
N LEU A 15 -9.04 -3.93 -1.68
CA LEU A 15 -7.73 -4.54 -1.94
C LEU A 15 -7.67 -5.95 -1.37
N ASP A 16 -8.12 -6.17 -0.14
CA ASP A 16 -8.09 -7.50 0.50
C ASP A 16 -8.97 -8.49 -0.28
N LYS A 17 -10.16 -8.06 -0.67
CA LYS A 17 -11.13 -8.89 -1.39
C LYS A 17 -10.69 -9.30 -2.80
N TYR A 18 -10.04 -8.40 -3.54
CA TYR A 18 -9.77 -8.61 -4.97
C TYR A 18 -8.28 -8.80 -5.29
N LEU A 19 -7.38 -8.35 -4.42
CA LEU A 19 -5.94 -8.32 -4.64
C LEU A 19 -5.17 -8.58 -3.32
N PRO A 20 -5.34 -9.75 -2.69
CA PRO A 20 -4.80 -10.02 -1.35
C PRO A 20 -3.26 -9.90 -1.27
N GLU A 21 -2.53 -10.19 -2.35
CA GLU A 21 -1.06 -9.98 -2.40
C GLU A 21 -0.69 -8.49 -2.30
N VAL A 22 -1.48 -7.64 -2.96
CA VAL A 22 -1.29 -6.19 -3.01
C VAL A 22 -1.70 -5.61 -1.67
N TYR A 23 -2.83 -6.06 -1.13
CA TYR A 23 -3.30 -5.69 0.20
C TYR A 23 -2.21 -5.89 1.26
N LYS A 24 -1.57 -7.07 1.29
CA LYS A 24 -0.52 -7.37 2.27
C LYS A 24 0.61 -6.33 2.21
N LYS A 25 1.15 -6.08 1.02
CA LYS A 25 2.24 -5.09 0.79
C LYS A 25 1.81 -3.66 1.13
N VAL A 26 0.60 -3.24 0.70
CA VAL A 26 0.08 -1.90 0.98
C VAL A 26 -0.20 -1.70 2.47
N SER A 27 -0.65 -2.74 3.19
CA SER A 27 -0.91 -2.65 4.63
C SER A 27 0.40 -2.45 5.43
N GLU A 28 1.46 -3.17 5.06
CA GLU A 28 2.78 -3.03 5.67
C GLU A 28 3.37 -1.64 5.40
N LEU A 29 3.25 -1.16 4.17
CA LEU A 29 3.64 0.20 3.78
C LEU A 29 2.89 1.25 4.59
N PHE A 30 1.56 1.10 4.69
CA PHE A 30 0.70 2.07 5.35
C PHE A 30 0.93 2.11 6.86
N LYS A 31 1.26 0.96 7.48
CA LYS A 31 1.71 0.91 8.87
C LYS A 31 2.98 1.75 9.07
N LYS A 32 3.99 1.57 8.23
CA LYS A 32 5.25 2.34 8.29
C LYS A 32 5.04 3.83 8.04
N TYR A 33 4.18 4.15 7.09
CA TYR A 33 3.76 5.53 6.84
C TYR A 33 3.08 6.14 8.07
N ARG A 34 2.17 5.42 8.74
CA ARG A 34 1.53 5.92 9.97
C ARG A 34 2.50 6.09 11.12
N GLU A 35 3.46 5.18 11.28
CA GLU A 35 4.53 5.30 12.27
C GLU A 35 5.36 6.59 12.04
N SER A 36 5.53 7.01 10.79
CA SER A 36 6.29 8.23 10.45
C SER A 36 5.68 9.54 10.94
N TYR A 37 4.38 9.57 11.26
CA TYR A 37 3.76 10.75 11.84
C TYR A 37 4.23 11.03 13.26
N ASN A 38 4.62 9.98 14.00
CA ASN A 38 5.01 10.06 15.40
C ASN A 38 6.51 9.78 15.62
N LEU A 39 7.19 9.18 14.64
CA LEU A 39 8.59 8.78 14.72
C LEU A 39 9.36 9.24 13.48
N ARG A 40 10.60 9.69 13.69
CA ARG A 40 11.46 10.09 12.58
C ARG A 40 11.80 8.86 11.73
N LEU A 41 11.41 8.87 10.46
CA LEU A 41 11.73 7.81 9.50
C LEU A 41 13.25 7.63 9.38
N THR A 42 13.72 6.39 9.49
CA THR A 42 15.11 6.08 9.19
C THR A 42 15.32 6.00 7.68
N LYS A 43 16.58 6.12 7.23
CA LYS A 43 16.93 5.91 5.82
C LYS A 43 16.50 4.52 5.32
N LEU A 44 16.55 3.51 6.19
CA LEU A 44 16.11 2.15 5.89
C LEU A 44 14.60 2.09 5.66
N ASP A 45 13.80 2.73 6.51
CA ASP A 45 12.34 2.77 6.34
C ASP A 45 11.96 3.49 5.04
N ALA A 46 12.62 4.60 4.72
CA ALA A 46 12.40 5.32 3.47
C ALA A 46 12.75 4.48 2.23
N SER A 47 13.87 3.72 2.27
CA SER A 47 14.22 2.79 1.19
C SER A 47 13.18 1.69 1.02
N LYS A 48 12.69 1.09 2.11
CA LYS A 48 11.65 0.05 2.05
C LYS A 48 10.34 0.57 1.46
N VAL A 49 9.94 1.79 1.83
CA VAL A 49 8.74 2.44 1.27
C VAL A 49 8.89 2.62 -0.25
N LYS A 50 10.08 3.03 -0.70
CA LYS A 50 10.39 3.19 -2.13
C LYS A 50 10.35 1.85 -2.88
N GLU A 51 10.95 0.81 -2.34
CA GLU A 51 10.95 -0.54 -2.94
C GLU A 51 9.53 -1.07 -3.11
N TYR A 52 8.73 -1.06 -2.04
CA TYR A 52 7.34 -1.50 -2.11
C TYR A 52 6.48 -0.68 -3.09
N ALA A 53 6.71 0.63 -3.18
CA ALA A 53 6.01 1.46 -4.15
C ALA A 53 6.32 1.04 -5.60
N TYR A 54 7.57 0.67 -5.91
CA TYR A 54 7.93 0.18 -7.24
C TYR A 54 7.38 -1.21 -7.53
N GLU A 55 7.45 -2.14 -6.58
CA GLU A 55 6.85 -3.47 -6.73
C GLU A 55 5.35 -3.35 -7.04
N LEU A 56 4.62 -2.52 -6.30
CA LEU A 56 3.19 -2.27 -6.53
C LEU A 56 2.93 -1.68 -7.91
N ARG A 57 3.74 -0.72 -8.35
CA ARG A 57 3.65 -0.15 -9.71
C ARG A 57 3.82 -1.24 -10.77
N ASP A 58 4.78 -2.13 -10.59
CA ASP A 58 5.11 -3.15 -11.58
C ASP A 58 4.04 -4.25 -11.64
N ILE A 59 3.45 -4.64 -10.51
CA ILE A 59 2.25 -5.51 -10.46
C ILE A 59 1.11 -4.92 -11.29
N VAL A 60 0.83 -3.62 -11.12
CA VAL A 60 -0.25 -2.95 -11.87
C VAL A 60 0.07 -2.84 -13.36
N LYS A 61 1.33 -2.58 -13.72
CA LYS A 61 1.76 -2.52 -15.13
C LYS A 61 1.69 -3.87 -15.83
N ASN A 62 2.05 -4.96 -15.15
CA ASN A 62 2.08 -6.30 -15.72
C ASN A 62 0.68 -6.96 -15.81
N LYS A 63 -0.34 -6.40 -15.15
CA LYS A 63 -1.74 -6.82 -15.29
C LYS A 63 -2.46 -6.19 -16.49
N LYS A 64 -1.76 -5.43 -17.33
CA LYS A 64 -2.32 -4.67 -18.46
C LYS A 64 -2.22 -5.43 -19.77
#